data_AF-A0A2G2YVH4-F1
#
_entry.id   AF-A0A2G2YVH4-F1
#
_cell.length_a   1.000
_cell.length_b   1.000
_cell.length_c   1.000
_cell.angle_alpha   90.00
_cell.angle_beta   90.00
_cell.angle_gamma   90.00
#
_symmetry.space_group_name_H-M   'P 1'
#
loop_
_entity.id
_entity.type
_entity.pdbx_description
1 polymer ?
#
loop_
_entity_poly.entity_id
_entity_poly.type
_entity_poly.pdbx_seq_one_letter_code
_entity_poly.pdbx_strand_id
1 'polypeptide(L)'
;MMPSTISLLKNLKHLTLRRCNALASQREDLGLAFSSLSGLCSLTMLDIGNCSISDGSILCNLGFLPSLMELNLGGNTFTNISAASISGLTRLKVLQLVGCSRLEHFPELPGAIEEVHADECTSLRSINQLAKYPTLRRLSLSECHQFHDAS
;
A
#
# COMPACT_ATOMS: atom_id res chain seq x y z
N MET A 1 -6.56 -12.92 13.18
CA MET A 1 -7.45 -11.73 13.21
C MET A 1 -6.82 -10.68 14.10
N MET A 2 -6.88 -9.40 13.70
CA MET A 2 -6.50 -8.29 14.58
C MET A 2 -7.52 -8.16 15.72
N PRO A 3 -7.11 -7.87 16.96
CA PRO A 3 -8.06 -7.63 18.05
C PRO A 3 -8.93 -6.41 17.73
N SER A 4 -10.26 -6.55 17.84
CA SER A 4 -11.19 -5.43 17.63
C SER A 4 -10.93 -4.26 18.59
N THR A 5 -10.32 -4.54 19.74
CA THR A 5 -9.90 -3.54 20.74
C THR A 5 -8.86 -2.55 20.20
N ILE A 6 -8.15 -2.86 19.11
CA ILE A 6 -7.19 -1.92 18.50
C ILE A 6 -7.88 -0.62 18.06
N SER A 7 -9.15 -0.70 17.64
CA SER A 7 -9.97 0.47 17.26
C SER A 7 -10.14 1.51 18.38
N LEU A 8 -9.91 1.12 19.64
CA LEU A 8 -10.01 2.01 20.81
C LEU A 8 -8.77 2.91 20.96
N LEU A 9 -7.67 2.61 20.27
CA LEU A 9 -6.42 3.37 20.34
C LEU A 9 -6.48 4.63 19.45
N LYS A 10 -7.43 5.52 19.72
CA LYS A 10 -7.77 6.69 18.88
C LYS A 10 -6.60 7.67 18.68
N ASN A 11 -5.62 7.66 19.58
CA ASN A 11 -4.43 8.52 19.53
C ASN A 11 -3.21 7.82 18.88
N LEU A 12 -3.35 6.56 18.44
CA LEU A 12 -2.28 5.84 17.79
C LEU A 12 -1.94 6.51 16.46
N LYS A 13 -0.66 6.86 16.28
CA LYS A 13 -0.16 7.50 15.05
C LYS A 13 0.53 6.51 14.13
N HIS A 14 1.28 5.56 14.69
CA HIS A 14 2.08 4.61 13.93
C HIS A 14 1.66 3.19 14.31
N LEU A 15 1.35 2.38 13.31
CA LEU A 15 1.01 0.97 13.46
C LEU A 15 1.87 0.15 12.50
N THR A 16 2.66 -0.77 13.05
CA THR A 16 3.42 -1.74 12.26
C THR A 16 2.89 -3.14 12.53
N LEU A 17 2.64 -3.87 11.44
CA LEU A 17 2.20 -5.26 11.41
C LEU A 17 3.12 -6.05 10.46
N ARG A 18 4.39 -5.66 10.33
CA ARG A 18 5.34 -6.35 9.44
C ARG A 18 5.43 -7.83 9.76
N ARG A 19 5.56 -8.67 8.72
CA ARG A 19 5.67 -10.14 8.86
C ARG A 19 4.50 -10.77 9.60
N CYS A 20 3.34 -10.12 9.59
CA CYS A 20 2.14 -10.64 10.24
C CYS A 20 1.41 -11.61 9.31
N ASN A 21 1.71 -12.90 9.47
CA ASN A 21 1.10 -13.99 8.69
C ASN A 21 -0.42 -14.10 8.88
N ALA A 22 -0.97 -13.48 9.93
CA ALA A 22 -2.42 -13.44 10.17
C ALA A 22 -3.20 -12.69 9.08
N LEU A 23 -2.51 -11.84 8.29
CA LEU A 23 -3.06 -11.16 7.12
C LEU A 23 -3.02 -12.09 5.88
N ALA A 24 -1.96 -12.89 5.72
CA ALA A 24 -1.81 -13.85 4.63
C ALA A 24 -2.81 -15.02 4.68
N SER A 25 -3.19 -15.46 5.88
CA SER A 25 -4.04 -16.64 6.08
C SER A 25 -5.53 -16.40 5.80
N GLN A 26 -5.94 -15.15 5.58
CA GLN A 26 -7.33 -14.78 5.26
C GLN A 26 -7.53 -14.94 3.75
N ARG A 27 -7.88 -16.16 3.30
CA ARG A 27 -8.12 -16.46 1.88
C ARG A 27 -9.33 -15.75 1.29
N GLU A 28 -10.17 -15.14 2.12
CA GLU A 28 -11.33 -14.37 1.73
C GLU A 28 -11.37 -13.08 2.55
N ASP A 29 -11.15 -11.96 1.85
CA ASP A 29 -11.40 -10.57 2.28
C ASP A 29 -10.58 -10.00 3.46
N LEU A 30 -9.37 -9.49 3.15
CA LEU A 30 -8.62 -8.60 4.06
C LEU A 30 -9.40 -7.34 4.46
N GLY A 31 -10.47 -6.98 3.75
CA GLY A 31 -11.38 -5.91 4.16
C GLY A 31 -11.89 -6.11 5.59
N LEU A 32 -12.21 -7.35 5.99
CA LEU A 32 -12.65 -7.65 7.35
C LEU A 32 -11.51 -7.50 8.37
N ALA A 33 -10.27 -7.86 8.00
CA ALA A 33 -9.12 -7.68 8.87
C ALA A 33 -8.84 -6.19 9.14
N PHE A 34 -9.00 -5.33 8.14
CA PHE A 34 -8.79 -3.88 8.27
C PHE A 34 -9.99 -3.12 8.82
N SER A 35 -11.19 -3.72 8.87
CA SER A 35 -12.36 -3.12 9.54
C SER A 35 -12.07 -2.79 11.02
N SER A 36 -11.22 -3.58 11.67
CA SER A 36 -10.78 -3.35 13.05
C SER A 36 -9.89 -2.11 13.20
N LEU A 37 -9.35 -1.56 12.11
CA LEU A 37 -8.55 -0.33 12.11
C LEU A 37 -9.40 0.94 11.92
N SER A 38 -10.70 0.82 11.63
CA SER A 38 -11.59 1.96 11.34
C SER A 38 -11.66 3.02 12.46
N GLY A 39 -11.40 2.64 13.72
CA GLY A 39 -11.36 3.57 14.86
C GLY A 39 -10.06 4.36 15.01
N LEU A 40 -9.04 4.08 14.20
CA LEU A 40 -7.71 4.68 14.30
C LEU A 40 -7.63 6.03 13.56
N CYS A 41 -8.47 6.99 13.96
CA CYS A 41 -8.61 8.28 13.26
C CYS A 41 -7.33 9.15 13.24
N SER A 42 -6.41 8.93 14.18
CA SER A 42 -5.12 9.65 14.26
C SER A 42 -3.96 8.94 13.58
N LEU A 43 -4.19 7.79 12.96
CA LEU A 43 -3.13 6.99 12.34
C LEU A 43 -2.55 7.71 11.13
N THR A 44 -1.26 8.02 11.18
CA THR A 44 -0.52 8.70 10.11
C THR A 44 0.41 7.76 9.35
N MET A 45 0.84 6.65 9.96
CA MET A 45 1.70 5.65 9.34
C MET A 45 1.16 4.24 9.60
N LEU A 46 1.01 3.46 8.52
CA LEU A 46 0.68 2.05 8.55
C LEU A 46 1.73 1.25 7.79
N ASP A 47 2.35 0.29 8.47
CA ASP A 47 3.32 -0.62 7.87
C ASP A 47 2.81 -2.06 7.90
N ILE A 48 2.50 -2.59 6.73
CA ILE A 48 2.06 -3.97 6.51
C ILE A 48 3.00 -4.69 5.53
N GLY A 49 4.28 -4.34 5.56
CA GLY A 49 5.30 -4.95 4.72
C GLY A 49 5.60 -6.41 5.09
N ASN A 50 5.98 -7.21 4.09
CA ASN A 50 6.32 -8.63 4.22
C ASN A 50 5.19 -9.49 4.84
N CYS A 51 3.94 -9.18 4.54
CA CYS A 51 2.76 -9.89 5.08
C CYS A 51 2.20 -10.92 4.09
N SER A 52 2.93 -11.25 3.03
CA SER A 52 2.53 -12.19 1.98
C SER A 52 1.15 -11.88 1.36
N ILE A 53 0.84 -10.59 1.23
CA ILE A 53 -0.41 -10.10 0.63
C ILE A 53 -0.33 -10.28 -0.90
N SER A 54 -1.43 -10.68 -1.55
CA SER A 54 -1.51 -11.00 -3.00
C SER A 54 -2.80 -10.47 -3.66
N ASP A 55 -2.99 -10.72 -4.96
CA ASP A 55 -3.96 -10.00 -5.83
C ASP A 55 -5.45 -10.27 -5.56
N GLY A 56 -5.78 -11.23 -4.71
CA GLY A 56 -7.16 -11.47 -4.24
C GLY A 56 -7.48 -10.82 -2.88
N SER A 57 -6.48 -10.26 -2.22
CA SER A 57 -6.61 -9.72 -0.87
C SER A 57 -6.77 -8.21 -0.93
N ILE A 58 -8.03 -7.79 -1.15
CA ILE A 58 -8.36 -6.40 -1.41
C ILE A 58 -8.10 -5.58 -0.14
N LEU A 59 -7.25 -4.55 -0.24
CA LEU A 59 -7.06 -3.55 0.82
C LEU A 59 -8.24 -2.53 0.84
N CYS A 60 -9.42 -2.92 0.37
CA CYS A 60 -10.58 -2.06 0.08
C CYS A 60 -11.01 -1.19 1.26
N ASN A 61 -10.66 -1.59 2.47
CA ASN A 61 -11.05 -0.92 3.69
C ASN A 61 -9.95 -0.03 4.29
N LEU A 62 -8.81 0.17 3.62
CA LEU A 62 -7.85 1.18 4.06
C LEU A 62 -8.39 2.61 3.90
N GLY A 63 -9.34 2.84 2.97
CA GLY A 63 -9.99 4.14 2.77
C GLY A 63 -10.67 4.73 4.02
N PHE A 64 -10.91 3.93 5.07
CA PHE A 64 -11.43 4.39 6.37
C PHE A 64 -10.37 5.01 7.30
N LEU A 65 -9.12 5.16 6.87
CA LEU A 65 -8.04 5.78 7.65
C LEU A 65 -7.85 7.25 7.22
N PRO A 66 -8.63 8.21 7.77
CA PRO A 66 -8.71 9.57 7.26
C PRO A 66 -7.47 10.42 7.54
N SER A 67 -6.48 9.90 8.28
CA SER A 67 -5.24 10.60 8.60
C SER A 67 -3.99 9.97 8.04
N LEU A 68 -4.12 8.87 7.29
CA LEU A 68 -2.96 8.12 6.83
C LEU A 68 -2.16 8.94 5.81
N MET A 69 -0.88 9.14 6.11
CA MET A 69 0.08 9.87 5.28
C MET A 69 1.15 8.97 4.69
N GLU A 70 1.48 7.88 5.38
CA GLU A 70 2.49 6.92 4.96
C GLU A 70 1.92 5.49 5.00
N LEU A 71 2.08 4.77 3.91
CA LEU A 71 1.68 3.37 3.78
C LEU A 71 2.85 2.54 3.26
N ASN A 72 3.22 1.51 4.01
CA ASN A 72 4.24 0.55 3.61
C ASN A 72 3.63 -0.81 3.27
N LEU A 73 3.77 -1.18 2.00
CA LEU A 73 3.34 -2.45 1.40
C LEU A 73 4.52 -3.28 0.90
N GLY A 74 5.76 -2.90 1.20
CA GLY A 74 6.96 -3.52 0.64
C GLY A 74 7.10 -5.02 0.97
N GLY A 75 7.73 -5.77 0.06
CA GLY A 75 7.98 -7.21 0.22
C GLY A 75 6.72 -8.09 0.18
N ASN A 76 5.60 -7.57 -0.32
CA ASN A 76 4.41 -8.37 -0.58
C ASN A 76 4.41 -8.92 -2.01
N THR A 77 3.49 -9.83 -2.30
CA THR A 77 3.52 -10.69 -3.51
C THR A 77 2.50 -10.29 -4.57
N PHE A 78 2.04 -9.03 -4.55
CA PHE A 78 1.10 -8.50 -5.53
C PHE A 78 1.67 -8.54 -6.95
N THR A 79 0.86 -8.97 -7.90
CA THR A 79 0.98 -8.70 -9.33
C THR A 79 0.32 -7.37 -9.70
N ASN A 80 -0.80 -7.03 -9.04
CA ASN A 80 -1.57 -5.82 -9.27
C ASN A 80 -2.27 -5.38 -7.97
N ILE A 81 -2.24 -4.07 -7.70
CA ILE A 81 -2.97 -3.49 -6.57
C ILE A 81 -4.21 -2.77 -7.13
N SER A 82 -5.39 -3.21 -6.73
CA SER A 82 -6.65 -2.62 -7.20
C SER A 82 -6.75 -1.12 -6.85
N ALA A 83 -7.27 -0.31 -7.78
CA ALA A 83 -7.50 1.13 -7.57
C ALA A 83 -8.36 1.42 -6.32
N ALA A 84 -9.34 0.57 -6.01
CA ALA A 84 -10.19 0.71 -4.83
C ALA A 84 -9.44 0.56 -3.50
N SER A 85 -8.19 0.06 -3.53
CA SER A 85 -7.38 -0.19 -2.33
C SER A 85 -6.75 1.06 -1.75
N ILE A 86 -6.27 1.98 -2.60
CA ILE A 86 -5.37 3.08 -2.18
C ILE A 86 -5.92 4.46 -2.59
N SER A 87 -6.74 4.55 -3.65
CA SER A 87 -7.26 5.83 -4.15
C SER A 87 -8.08 6.63 -3.11
N GLY A 88 -8.73 5.95 -2.17
CA GLY A 88 -9.50 6.57 -1.08
C GLY A 88 -8.66 7.20 0.03
N LEU A 89 -7.34 6.96 0.06
CA LEU A 89 -6.43 7.52 1.06
C LEU A 89 -6.04 8.95 0.69
N THR A 90 -6.98 9.89 0.75
CA THR A 90 -6.85 11.25 0.21
C THR A 90 -5.71 12.10 0.80
N ARG A 91 -5.13 11.70 1.94
CA ARG A 91 -3.99 12.36 2.59
C ARG A 91 -2.67 11.60 2.47
N LEU A 92 -2.66 10.47 1.76
CA LEU A 92 -1.46 9.66 1.57
C LEU A 92 -0.45 10.45 0.75
N LYS A 93 0.75 10.61 1.32
CA LYS A 93 1.89 11.33 0.73
C LYS A 93 3.01 10.38 0.35
N VAL A 94 3.20 9.29 1.09
CA VAL A 94 4.31 8.36 0.92
C VAL A 94 3.78 6.93 0.74
N LEU A 95 4.16 6.29 -0.36
CA LEU A 95 3.88 4.88 -0.63
C LEU A 95 5.18 4.10 -0.81
N GLN A 96 5.37 3.07 0.02
CA GLN A 96 6.51 2.16 -0.05
C GLN A 96 6.06 0.80 -0.61
N LEU A 97 6.64 0.42 -1.74
CA LEU A 97 6.42 -0.84 -2.48
C LEU A 97 7.73 -1.63 -2.67
N VAL A 98 8.80 -1.23 -1.98
CA VAL A 98 10.13 -1.84 -2.10
C VAL A 98 10.07 -3.36 -1.96
N GLY A 99 10.67 -4.10 -2.89
CA GLY A 99 10.71 -5.56 -2.89
C GLY A 99 9.40 -6.25 -3.31
N CYS A 100 8.41 -5.53 -3.85
CA CYS A 100 7.23 -6.13 -4.48
C CYS A 100 7.59 -6.68 -5.88
N SER A 101 8.42 -7.73 -5.92
CA SER A 101 9.07 -8.23 -7.13
C SER A 101 8.13 -8.70 -8.24
N ARG A 102 6.87 -9.01 -7.93
CA ARG A 102 5.84 -9.46 -8.87
C ARG A 102 4.96 -8.33 -9.41
N LEU A 103 5.06 -7.12 -8.86
CA LEU A 103 4.19 -6.00 -9.21
C LEU A 103 4.46 -5.57 -10.66
N GLU A 104 3.44 -5.65 -11.51
CA GLU A 104 3.60 -5.33 -12.93
C GLU A 104 3.30 -3.86 -13.25
N HIS A 105 2.39 -3.26 -12.49
CA HIS A 105 1.90 -1.89 -12.70
C HIS A 105 1.64 -1.20 -11.36
N PHE A 106 1.77 0.11 -11.31
CA PHE A 106 1.35 0.87 -10.13
C PHE A 106 -0.19 0.86 -9.99
N PRO A 107 -0.72 0.92 -8.75
CA PRO A 107 -2.15 1.20 -8.53
C PRO A 107 -2.50 2.64 -8.93
N GLU A 108 -3.79 2.92 -9.03
CA GLU A 108 -4.25 4.31 -8.97
C GLU A 108 -3.99 4.89 -7.58
N LEU A 109 -3.18 5.94 -7.54
CA LEU A 109 -2.77 6.67 -6.35
C LEU A 109 -3.71 7.86 -6.09
N PRO A 110 -3.82 8.30 -4.82
CA PRO A 110 -4.52 9.54 -4.47
C PRO A 110 -3.75 10.77 -4.96
N GLY A 111 -4.46 11.85 -5.27
CA GLY A 111 -3.87 13.08 -5.82
C GLY A 111 -2.87 13.80 -4.91
N ALA A 112 -2.85 13.48 -3.62
CA ALA A 112 -1.91 14.04 -2.65
C ALA A 112 -0.55 13.31 -2.58
N ILE A 113 -0.33 12.28 -3.41
CA ILE A 113 0.90 11.49 -3.36
C ILE A 113 2.12 12.33 -3.71
N GLU A 114 3.16 12.27 -2.87
CA GLU A 114 4.39 13.05 -3.03
C GLU A 114 5.59 12.16 -3.30
N GLU A 115 5.59 10.92 -2.78
CA GLU A 115 6.74 10.02 -2.77
C GLU A 115 6.31 8.57 -3.01
N VAL A 116 6.95 7.92 -3.99
CA VAL A 116 6.76 6.49 -4.29
C VAL A 116 8.11 5.81 -4.33
N HIS A 117 8.27 4.75 -3.55
CA HIS A 117 9.47 3.92 -3.53
C HIS A 117 9.11 2.51 -3.98
N ALA A 118 9.71 2.07 -5.07
CA ALA A 118 9.44 0.77 -5.68
C ALA A 118 10.75 0.12 -6.13
N ASP A 119 11.82 0.30 -5.34
CA ASP A 119 13.07 -0.42 -5.53
C ASP A 119 12.83 -1.94 -5.47
N GLU A 120 13.59 -2.71 -6.24
CA GLU A 120 13.49 -4.17 -6.32
C GLU A 120 12.13 -4.70 -6.84
N CYS A 121 11.31 -3.84 -7.48
CA CYS A 121 10.10 -4.24 -8.20
C CYS A 121 10.45 -4.77 -9.60
N THR A 122 11.09 -5.94 -9.64
CA THR A 122 11.68 -6.50 -10.87
C THR A 122 10.71 -6.77 -12.02
N SER A 123 9.41 -6.93 -11.74
CA SER A 123 8.38 -7.17 -12.78
C SER A 123 7.67 -5.91 -13.27
N LEU A 124 8.03 -4.73 -12.76
CA LEU A 124 7.36 -3.48 -13.07
C LEU A 124 7.66 -3.06 -14.51
N ARG A 125 6.61 -2.89 -15.32
CA ARG A 125 6.74 -2.68 -16.78
C ARG A 125 6.60 -1.24 -17.23
N SER A 126 5.89 -0.41 -16.48
CA SER A 126 5.61 0.98 -16.87
C SER A 126 5.42 1.88 -15.67
N ILE A 127 5.80 3.16 -15.84
CA ILE A 127 5.59 4.24 -14.87
C ILE A 127 4.78 5.40 -15.44
N ASN A 128 4.33 5.31 -16.70
CA ASN A 128 3.72 6.44 -17.42
C ASN A 128 2.51 7.02 -16.70
N GLN A 129 1.73 6.16 -16.03
CA GLN A 129 0.58 6.59 -15.24
C GLN A 129 0.95 7.54 -14.08
N LEU A 130 2.21 7.55 -13.62
CA LEU A 130 2.64 8.43 -12.56
C LEU A 130 2.74 9.89 -13.00
N ALA A 131 2.84 10.15 -14.32
CA ALA A 131 2.90 11.50 -14.88
C ALA A 131 1.64 12.33 -14.60
N LYS A 132 0.52 11.69 -14.23
CA LYS A 132 -0.75 12.38 -13.90
C LYS A 132 -0.78 12.97 -12.48
N TYR A 133 0.24 12.73 -11.66
CA TYR A 133 0.31 13.21 -10.27
C TYR A 133 1.28 14.40 -10.15
N PRO A 134 0.79 15.65 -10.21
CA PRO A 134 1.65 16.84 -10.23
C PRO A 134 2.37 17.09 -8.89
N THR A 135 1.93 16.44 -7.82
CA THR A 135 2.49 16.50 -6.47
C THR A 135 3.66 15.53 -6.26
N LEU A 136 3.81 14.53 -7.14
CA LEU A 136 4.85 13.51 -7.05
C LEU A 136 6.22 14.14 -7.31
N ARG A 137 7.05 14.19 -6.27
CA ARG A 137 8.37 14.84 -6.28
C ARG A 137 9.52 13.87 -6.01
N ARG A 138 9.22 12.65 -5.56
CA ARG A 138 10.22 11.59 -5.35
C ARG A 138 9.72 10.26 -5.88
N LEU A 139 10.55 9.61 -6.69
CA LEU A 139 10.34 8.29 -7.25
C LEU A 139 11.64 7.50 -7.15
N SER A 140 11.61 6.35 -6.48
CA SER A 140 12.76 5.43 -6.35
C SER A 140 12.46 4.10 -7.05
N LEU A 141 13.34 3.67 -7.94
CA LEU A 141 13.17 2.51 -8.84
C LEU A 141 14.46 1.71 -9.04
N SER A 142 15.31 1.63 -8.01
CA SER A 142 16.56 0.86 -8.07
C SER A 142 16.25 -0.62 -8.30
N GLU A 143 17.08 -1.34 -9.05
CA GLU A 143 16.88 -2.78 -9.32
C GLU A 143 15.52 -3.13 -9.98
N CYS A 144 14.98 -2.22 -10.80
CA CYS A 144 13.83 -2.46 -11.67
C CYS A 144 14.31 -2.71 -13.11
N HIS A 145 14.01 -3.88 -13.70
CA HIS A 145 14.66 -4.34 -14.93
C HIS A 145 13.72 -4.56 -16.13
N GLN A 146 12.40 -4.42 -15.97
CA GLN A 146 11.41 -4.75 -17.01
C GLN A 146 10.83 -3.54 -17.77
N PHE A 147 11.43 -2.35 -17.63
CA PHE A 147 11.05 -1.21 -18.46
C PHE A 147 11.49 -1.46 -19.89
N HIS A 148 10.54 -1.66 -20.80
CA HIS A 148 10.80 -1.62 -22.23
C HIS A 148 10.47 -0.21 -22.73
N ASP A 149 11.44 0.45 -23.34
CA ASP A 149 11.18 1.71 -24.04
C ASP A 149 10.14 1.47 -25.14
N ALA A 150 9.10 2.30 -25.17
CA ALA A 150 8.15 2.32 -26.26
C ALA A 150 8.89 2.81 -27.52
N SER A 151 9.24 1.87 -28.40
CA SER A 151 9.68 2.14 -29.78
C SER A 151 8.54 2.68 -30.64
#